data_AF-A0A397T9T9-F1
#
_entry.id   AF-A0A397T9T9-F1
#
_cell.length_a   1.000
_cell.length_b   1.000
_cell.length_c   1.000
_cell.angle_alpha   90.00
_cell.angle_beta   90.00
_cell.angle_gamma   90.00
#
_symmetry.space_group_name_H-M   'P 1'
#
loop_
_entity.id
_entity.type
_entity.pdbx_description
1 polymer ?
#
loop_
_entity_poly.entity_id
_entity_poly.type
_entity_poly.pdbx_seq_one_letter_code
_entity_poly.pdbx_strand_id
1 'polypeptide(L)'
;DAMLDSLDPILRQLTLLNTLIRLEDPEIADFLEKSNTLPYFCLSWVITWCSHDVRDLSRVVRLFDLFIASDPLITVYLSVRIVISRHKELLALECDSAIVHSFLSKFPQYIDIDELILKTIQLYNKYKNRPPPVLQKAINEALDET
;
A
#
# COMPACT_ATOMS: atom_id res chain seq x y z
N ASP A 1 -9.08 10.56 5.97
CA ASP A 1 -9.91 10.67 7.18
C ASP A 1 -10.98 9.60 7.08
N ALA A 2 -11.02 8.70 8.08
CA ALA A 2 -11.93 7.56 8.12
C ALA A 2 -13.25 7.85 8.84
N MET A 3 -13.34 9.01 9.50
CA MET A 3 -14.43 9.38 10.40
C MET A 3 -15.45 10.32 9.74
N LEU A 4 -15.34 10.51 8.42
CA LEU A 4 -16.28 11.29 7.62
C LEU A 4 -17.51 10.44 7.26
N ASP A 5 -18.57 11.09 6.80
CA ASP A 5 -19.87 10.46 6.49
C ASP A 5 -19.81 9.39 5.38
N SER A 6 -18.69 9.31 4.66
CA SER A 6 -18.42 8.31 3.61
C SER A 6 -16.95 7.88 3.63
N LEU A 7 -16.68 6.67 3.13
CA LEU A 7 -15.34 6.14 2.92
C LEU A 7 -14.65 6.73 1.67
N ASP A 8 -15.36 7.47 0.81
CA ASP A 8 -14.81 8.07 -0.42
C ASP A 8 -13.47 8.79 -0.23
N PRO A 9 -13.24 9.57 0.84
CA PRO A 9 -11.96 10.23 1.08
C PRO A 9 -10.80 9.24 1.24
N ILE A 10 -11.00 8.11 1.92
CA ILE A 10 -9.97 7.07 2.03
C ILE A 10 -9.79 6.36 0.71
N LEU A 11 -10.88 6.02 0.02
CA LEU A 11 -10.79 5.34 -1.27
C LEU A 11 -9.99 6.18 -2.29
N ARG A 12 -10.14 7.51 -2.26
CA ARG A 12 -9.28 8.43 -3.02
C ARG A 12 -7.83 8.37 -2.58
N GLN A 13 -7.53 8.29 -1.29
CA GLN A 13 -6.15 8.10 -0.80
C GLN A 13 -5.55 6.78 -1.29
N LEU A 14 -6.34 5.72 -1.43
CA LEU A 14 -5.87 4.44 -1.97
C LEU A 14 -5.45 4.52 -3.45
N THR A 15 -5.88 5.53 -4.20
CA THR A 15 -5.36 5.74 -5.57
C THR A 15 -3.87 6.08 -5.59
N LEU A 16 -3.35 6.67 -4.50
CA LEU A 16 -1.91 6.90 -4.31
C LEU A 16 -1.15 5.58 -4.17
N LEU A 17 -1.77 4.52 -3.64
CA LEU A 17 -1.11 3.22 -3.52
C LEU A 17 -0.72 2.67 -4.89
N ASN A 18 -1.64 2.67 -5.86
CA ASN A 18 -1.34 2.23 -7.23
C ASN A 18 -0.24 3.07 -7.88
N THR A 19 -0.30 4.40 -7.67
CA THR A 19 0.71 5.36 -8.15
C THR A 19 2.10 4.99 -7.61
N LEU A 20 2.20 4.75 -6.29
CA LEU A 20 3.46 4.43 -5.64
C LEU A 20 3.99 3.04 -6.04
N ILE A 21 3.11 2.04 -6.19
CA ILE A 21 3.50 0.72 -6.68
C ILE A 21 4.06 0.84 -8.10
N ARG A 22 3.36 1.55 -9.00
CA ARG A 22 3.83 1.78 -10.38
C ARG A 22 5.22 2.40 -10.44
N LEU A 23 5.55 3.32 -9.54
CA LEU A 23 6.85 3.98 -9.48
C LEU A 23 7.98 3.11 -8.87
N GLU A 24 7.64 2.20 -7.97
CA GLU A 24 8.64 1.35 -7.30
C GLU A 24 8.80 -0.02 -7.94
N ASP A 25 7.73 -0.57 -8.50
CA ASP A 25 7.63 -1.92 -9.01
C ASP A 25 6.60 -1.99 -10.16
N PRO A 26 7.00 -1.61 -11.39
CA PRO A 26 6.11 -1.59 -12.55
C PRO A 26 5.53 -2.97 -12.89
N GLU A 27 6.26 -4.05 -12.61
CA GLU A 27 5.82 -5.42 -12.89
C GLU A 27 4.62 -5.81 -12.02
N ILE A 28 4.67 -5.47 -10.73
CA ILE A 28 3.54 -5.67 -9.83
C ILE A 28 2.36 -4.77 -10.21
N ALA A 29 2.62 -3.52 -10.57
CA ALA A 29 1.55 -2.62 -11.02
C ALA A 29 0.85 -3.16 -12.29
N ASP A 30 1.61 -3.65 -13.28
CA ASP A 30 1.04 -4.27 -14.48
C ASP A 30 0.20 -5.51 -14.15
N PHE A 31 0.65 -6.34 -13.21
CA PHE A 31 -0.09 -7.52 -12.79
C PHE A 31 -1.41 -7.15 -12.08
N LEU A 32 -1.39 -6.12 -11.22
CA LEU A 32 -2.58 -5.62 -10.55
C LEU A 32 -3.59 -5.02 -11.54
N GLU A 33 -3.11 -4.30 -12.55
CA GLU A 33 -3.96 -3.75 -13.61
C GLU A 33 -4.55 -4.85 -14.50
N LYS A 34 -3.73 -5.81 -14.95
CA LYS A 34 -4.19 -6.95 -15.77
C LYS A 34 -5.23 -7.80 -15.04
N SER A 35 -5.08 -7.99 -13.73
CA SER A 35 -6.06 -8.71 -12.91
C SER A 35 -7.31 -7.88 -12.58
N ASN A 36 -7.37 -6.60 -12.99
CA ASN A 36 -8.43 -5.66 -12.61
C ASN A 36 -8.63 -5.59 -11.09
N THR A 37 -7.53 -5.60 -10.32
CA THR A 37 -7.58 -5.54 -8.86
C THR A 37 -7.56 -4.09 -8.39
N LEU A 38 -8.68 -3.64 -7.82
CA LEU A 38 -8.76 -2.33 -7.17
C LEU A 38 -8.08 -2.36 -5.79
N PRO A 39 -7.49 -1.25 -5.32
CA PRO A 39 -6.69 -1.20 -4.10
C PRO A 39 -7.50 -1.32 -2.79
N TYR A 40 -8.75 -1.78 -2.87
CA TYR A 40 -9.64 -1.95 -1.71
C TYR A 40 -9.19 -3.07 -0.77
N PHE A 41 -8.31 -3.98 -1.22
CA PHE A 41 -7.78 -5.09 -0.41
C PHE A 41 -7.07 -4.60 0.87
N CYS A 42 -6.48 -3.39 0.84
CA CYS A 42 -5.74 -2.84 1.98
C CYS A 42 -6.56 -1.88 2.85
N LEU A 43 -7.87 -1.74 2.59
CA LEU A 43 -8.72 -0.79 3.31
C LEU A 43 -8.70 -1.07 4.83
N SER A 44 -8.78 -2.34 5.24
CA SER A 44 -8.73 -2.73 6.66
C SER A 44 -7.43 -2.27 7.32
N TRP A 45 -6.30 -2.39 6.61
CA TRP A 45 -4.98 -2.00 7.12
C TRP A 45 -4.91 -0.51 7.40
N VAL A 46 -5.49 0.30 6.49
CA VAL A 46 -5.46 1.76 6.60
C VAL A 46 -6.36 2.26 7.72
N ILE A 47 -7.58 1.73 7.85
CA ILE A 47 -8.55 2.23 8.84
C ILE A 47 -8.32 1.68 10.25
N THR A 48 -7.73 0.49 10.36
CA THR A 48 -7.46 -0.16 11.66
C THR A 48 -5.98 -0.15 12.03
N TRP A 49 -5.12 0.50 11.24
CA TRP A 49 -3.67 0.52 11.44
C TRP A 49 -3.10 -0.90 11.60
N CYS A 50 -3.55 -1.80 10.73
CA CYS A 50 -3.19 -3.23 10.70
C CYS A 50 -3.53 -4.03 11.98
N SER A 51 -4.11 -3.41 13.01
CA SER A 51 -4.38 -4.06 14.31
C SER A 51 -5.42 -5.18 14.22
N HIS A 52 -6.28 -5.14 13.21
CA HIS A 52 -7.22 -6.23 12.92
C HIS A 52 -6.52 -7.51 12.45
N ASP A 53 -5.43 -7.37 11.67
CA ASP A 53 -4.79 -8.49 10.98
C ASP A 53 -3.50 -8.98 11.68
N VAL A 54 -2.84 -8.12 12.44
CA VAL A 54 -1.65 -8.44 13.23
C VAL A 54 -2.07 -8.83 14.64
N ARG A 55 -1.90 -10.10 15.00
CA ARG A 55 -2.36 -10.66 16.30
C ARG A 55 -1.37 -10.47 17.46
N ASP A 56 -0.11 -10.23 17.15
CA ASP A 56 0.92 -10.04 18.16
C ASP A 56 0.95 -8.57 18.61
N LEU A 57 0.71 -8.35 19.90
CA LEU A 57 0.61 -7.01 20.47
C LEU A 57 1.92 -6.21 20.31
N SER A 58 3.08 -6.84 20.46
CA SER A 58 4.37 -6.14 20.33
C SER A 58 4.56 -5.59 18.92
N ARG A 59 4.15 -6.36 17.91
CA ARG A 59 4.17 -5.96 16.50
C ARG A 59 3.17 -4.84 16.21
N VAL A 60 1.97 -4.92 16.78
CA VAL A 60 0.97 -3.84 16.68
C VAL A 60 1.50 -2.53 17.28
N VAL A 61 2.06 -2.57 18.49
CA VAL A 61 2.60 -1.38 19.17
C VAL A 61 3.72 -0.74 18.33
N ARG A 62 4.62 -1.52 17.75
CA ARG A 62 5.68 -0.99 16.86
C ARG A 62 5.13 -0.27 15.62
N LEU A 63 4.06 -0.79 15.01
CA LEU A 63 3.38 -0.10 13.91
C LEU A 63 2.69 1.18 14.38
N PHE A 64 2.06 1.16 15.56
CA PHE A 64 1.44 2.35 16.14
C PHE A 64 2.45 3.44 16.47
N ASP A 65 3.64 3.09 16.98
CA ASP A 65 4.73 4.05 17.19
C ASP A 65 5.05 4.81 15.89
N LEU A 66 5.14 4.09 14.76
CA LEU A 66 5.35 4.69 13.44
C LEU A 66 4.19 5.63 13.07
N PHE A 67 2.95 5.15 13.17
CA PHE A 67 1.78 5.90 12.72
C PHE A 67 1.53 7.17 13.52
N ILE A 68 1.74 7.12 14.84
CA ILE A 68 1.54 8.28 15.73
C ILE A 68 2.66 9.31 15.55
N ALA A 69 3.89 8.86 15.27
CA ALA A 69 5.05 9.75 15.13
C ALA A 69 5.23 10.35 13.72
N SER A 70 4.38 9.98 12.75
CA SER A 70 4.57 10.29 11.33
C SER A 70 3.37 11.00 10.71
N ASP A 71 3.53 11.42 9.44
CA ASP A 71 2.43 11.96 8.64
C ASP A 71 1.30 10.92 8.46
N PRO A 72 0.01 11.33 8.48
CA PRO A 72 -1.12 10.42 8.35
C PRO A 72 -1.10 9.54 7.08
N LEU A 73 -0.43 9.97 6.00
CA LEU A 73 -0.31 9.17 4.77
C LEU A 73 0.66 8.00 4.91
N ILE A 74 1.51 7.94 5.95
CA ILE A 74 2.52 6.88 6.13
C ILE A 74 1.91 5.47 6.06
N THR A 75 0.64 5.32 6.47
CA THR A 75 -0.07 4.04 6.43
C THR A 75 -0.28 3.55 4.99
N VAL A 76 -0.46 4.45 4.03
CA VAL A 76 -0.53 4.11 2.59
C VAL A 76 0.84 3.63 2.10
N TYR A 77 1.93 4.29 2.54
CA TYR A 77 3.29 3.88 2.21
C TYR A 77 3.64 2.50 2.78
N LEU A 78 3.18 2.20 4.00
CA LEU A 78 3.32 0.87 4.59
C LEU A 78 2.60 -0.18 3.74
N SER A 79 1.36 0.09 3.33
CA SER A 79 0.58 -0.80 2.48
C SER A 79 1.29 -1.10 1.15
N VAL A 80 1.88 -0.08 0.50
CA VAL A 80 2.71 -0.26 -0.70
C VAL A 80 3.87 -1.23 -0.41
N ARG A 81 4.56 -1.05 0.72
CA ARG A 81 5.70 -1.88 1.06
C ARG A 81 5.30 -3.32 1.38
N ILE A 82 4.15 -3.54 1.98
CA ILE A 82 3.57 -4.88 2.20
C ILE A 82 3.33 -5.57 0.85
N VAL A 83 2.70 -4.88 -0.10
CA VAL A 83 2.44 -5.45 -1.44
C VAL A 83 3.74 -5.82 -2.15
N ILE A 84 4.69 -4.89 -2.24
CA ILE A 84 5.99 -5.10 -2.91
C ILE A 84 6.81 -6.21 -2.23
N SER A 85 6.73 -6.35 -0.90
CA SER A 85 7.45 -7.41 -0.17
C SER A 85 7.01 -8.83 -0.59
N ARG A 86 5.82 -8.96 -1.17
CA ARG A 86 5.22 -10.23 -1.61
C ARG A 86 5.29 -10.41 -3.12
N HIS A 87 6.19 -9.69 -3.80
CA HIS A 87 6.34 -9.69 -5.27
C HIS A 87 6.31 -11.09 -5.88
N LYS A 88 7.20 -11.98 -5.44
CA LYS A 88 7.33 -13.34 -5.99
C LYS A 88 6.08 -14.18 -5.83
N GLU A 89 5.42 -14.07 -4.67
CA GLU A 89 4.20 -14.81 -4.41
C GLU A 89 3.05 -14.27 -5.24
N LEU A 90 2.97 -12.94 -5.38
CA LEU A 90 1.91 -12.27 -6.13
C LEU A 90 1.96 -12.63 -7.63
N LEU A 91 3.14 -12.56 -8.24
CA LEU A 91 3.31 -12.89 -9.67
C LEU A 91 3.15 -14.38 -9.98
N ALA A 92 3.18 -15.24 -8.96
CA ALA A 92 2.91 -16.67 -9.11
C ALA A 92 1.40 -16.99 -9.05
N LEU A 93 0.54 -16.03 -8.69
CA LEU A 93 -0.90 -16.23 -8.66
C LEU A 93 -1.49 -16.26 -10.07
N GLU A 94 -2.67 -16.87 -10.17
CA GLU A 94 -3.53 -16.66 -11.32
C GLU A 94 -3.96 -15.19 -11.39
N CYS A 95 -3.93 -14.63 -12.60
CA CYS A 95 -4.24 -13.23 -12.88
C CYS A 95 -5.76 -12.98 -12.85
N ASP A 96 -6.37 -13.21 -11.68
CA ASP A 96 -7.81 -13.05 -11.42
C ASP A 96 -8.03 -12.10 -10.23
N SER A 97 -8.98 -11.17 -10.39
CA SER A 97 -9.27 -10.13 -9.40
C SER A 97 -9.60 -10.71 -8.01
N ALA A 98 -10.40 -11.77 -7.94
CA ALA A 98 -10.83 -12.34 -6.67
C ALA A 98 -9.68 -13.08 -5.97
N ILE A 99 -8.85 -13.82 -6.73
CA ILE A 99 -7.67 -14.51 -6.21
C ILE A 99 -6.66 -13.51 -5.67
N VAL A 100 -6.32 -12.50 -6.47
CA VAL A 100 -5.35 -11.46 -6.10
C VAL A 100 -5.85 -10.65 -4.90
N HIS A 101 -7.12 -10.23 -4.90
CA HIS A 101 -7.73 -9.53 -3.77
C HIS A 101 -7.71 -10.39 -2.50
N SER A 102 -8.10 -11.67 -2.56
CA SER A 102 -8.10 -12.57 -1.41
C SER A 102 -6.69 -12.78 -0.82
N PHE A 103 -5.67 -12.87 -1.68
CA PHE A 103 -4.29 -12.97 -1.26
C PHE A 103 -3.81 -11.67 -0.59
N LEU A 104 -4.08 -10.53 -1.22
CA LEU A 104 -3.61 -9.23 -0.74
C LEU A 104 -4.38 -8.71 0.47
N SER A 105 -5.62 -9.12 0.71
CA SER A 105 -6.36 -8.70 1.92
C SER A 105 -5.80 -9.30 3.22
N LYS A 106 -4.92 -10.30 3.13
CA LYS A 106 -4.28 -10.93 4.28
C LYS A 106 -2.94 -10.26 4.57
N PHE A 107 -2.76 -9.76 5.80
CA PHE A 107 -1.47 -9.25 6.26
C PHE A 107 -0.45 -10.39 6.41
N PRO A 108 0.80 -10.25 5.93
CA PRO A 108 1.82 -11.29 6.03
C PRO A 108 2.25 -11.53 7.49
N GLN A 109 2.03 -12.75 8.00
CA GLN A 109 2.25 -13.06 9.43
C GLN A 109 3.73 -13.12 9.81
N TYR A 110 4.61 -13.53 8.90
CA TYR A 110 6.04 -13.75 9.17
C TYR A 110 6.94 -12.60 8.70
N ILE A 111 6.38 -11.44 8.37
CA ILE A 111 7.19 -10.29 7.96
C ILE A 111 7.97 -9.73 9.15
N ASP A 112 9.20 -9.27 8.94
CA ASP A 112 9.93 -8.49 9.94
C ASP A 112 9.34 -7.06 10.00
N ILE A 113 8.79 -6.68 11.16
CA ILE A 113 8.11 -5.39 11.33
C ILE A 113 9.11 -4.23 11.33
N ASP A 114 10.29 -4.37 11.94
CA ASP A 114 11.25 -3.28 11.98
C ASP A 114 11.87 -3.06 10.59
N GLU A 115 12.12 -4.14 9.84
CA GLU A 115 12.55 -4.02 8.45
C GLU A 115 11.46 -3.37 7.56
N LEU A 116 10.19 -3.76 7.75
CA LEU A 116 9.05 -3.17 7.06
C LEU A 116 8.92 -1.67 7.37
N ILE A 117 9.04 -1.28 8.64
CA ILE A 117 9.01 0.13 9.07
C ILE A 117 10.15 0.91 8.43
N LEU A 118 11.39 0.39 8.48
CA LEU A 118 12.55 1.05 7.89
C LEU A 118 12.35 1.32 6.39
N LYS A 119 11.94 0.28 5.64
CA LYS A 119 11.68 0.40 4.20
C LYS A 119 10.52 1.35 3.89
N THR A 120 9.53 1.42 4.76
CA THR A 120 8.40 2.35 4.65
C THR A 120 8.84 3.79 4.84
N ILE A 121 9.66 4.07 5.85
CA ILE A 121 10.23 5.40 6.10
C ILE A 121 11.11 5.84 4.93
N GLN A 122 11.90 4.93 4.35
CA GLN A 122 12.71 5.21 3.16
C GLN A 122 11.84 5.60 1.97
N LEU A 123 10.78 4.82 1.70
CA LEU A 123 9.83 5.11 0.62
C LEU A 123 9.13 6.45 0.84
N TYR A 124 8.68 6.72 2.06
CA TYR A 124 8.07 8.01 2.41
C TYR A 124 9.03 9.17 2.19
N ASN A 125 10.27 9.08 2.68
CA ASN A 125 11.26 10.14 2.50
C ASN A 125 11.62 10.39 1.02
N LYS A 126 11.56 9.35 0.17
CA LYS A 126 11.77 9.47 -1.28
C LYS A 126 10.70 10.35 -1.95
N TYR A 127 9.45 10.26 -1.51
CA TYR A 127 8.31 10.91 -2.17
C TYR A 127 7.64 12.05 -1.39
N LYS A 128 7.96 12.27 -0.11
CA LYS A 128 7.30 13.29 0.74
C LYS A 128 7.34 14.72 0.18
N ASN A 129 8.34 15.05 -0.63
CA ASN A 129 8.48 16.37 -1.26
C ASN A 129 7.67 16.51 -2.56
N ARG A 130 6.99 15.43 -3.00
CA ARG A 130 6.18 15.39 -4.21
C ARG A 130 4.73 15.12 -3.81
N PRO A 131 3.83 16.11 -3.88
CA PRO A 131 2.44 15.90 -3.49
C PRO A 131 1.75 14.90 -4.44
N PRO A 132 0.71 14.17 -3.99
CA PRO A 132 0.04 13.14 -4.77
C PRO A 132 -0.35 13.53 -6.21
N PRO A 133 -0.86 14.75 -6.50
CA PRO A 133 -1.20 15.15 -7.86
C PRO A 133 0.02 15.22 -8.80
N VAL A 134 1.20 15.58 -8.26
CA VAL A 134 2.45 15.62 -9.05
C VAL A 134 2.93 14.21 -9.37
N LEU A 135 2.81 13.28 -8.43
CA LEU A 135 3.16 11.88 -8.65
C LEU A 135 2.24 11.23 -9.70
N GLN A 136 0.93 11.49 -9.62
CA GLN A 136 -0.04 10.98 -10.59
C GLN A 136 0.19 11.55 -11.99
N LYS A 137 0.49 12.85 -12.09
CA LYS A 137 0.80 13.48 -13.37
C LYS A 137 2.07 12.91 -14.02
N ALA A 138 3.13 12.70 -13.24
CA ALA A 138 4.38 12.13 -13.74
C ALA A 138 4.22 10.71 -14.31
N ILE A 139 3.27 9.91 -13.77
CA ILE A 139 2.95 8.59 -14.31
C ILE A 139 2.21 8.71 -15.64
N ASN A 140 1.20 9.59 -15.73
CA ASN A 140 0.45 9.76 -16.96
C ASN A 140 1.36 10.24 -18.11
N GLU A 141 2.27 11.18 -17.83
CA GLU A 141 3.28 11.64 -18.80
C GLU A 141 4.22 10.50 -19.23
N ALA A 142 4.63 9.63 -18.30
CA ALA A 142 5.49 8.48 -18.61
C ALA A 142 4.77 7.37 -19.41
N LEU A 143 3.45 7.23 -19.26
CA LEU A 143 2.63 6.27 -20.01
C LEU A 143 2.30 6.77 -21.43
N ASP A 144 2.17 8.09 -21.62
CA ASP A 144 1.91 8.71 -22.93
C ASP A 144 3.15 8.69 -23.86
N GLU A 145 4.35 8.44 -23.31
CA GLU A 145 5.62 8.36 -24.06
C GLU A 145 6.01 6.92 -24.49
N THR A 146 5.21 5.90 -24.12
CA THR A 146 5.42 4.48 -24.45
C THR A 146 4.34 3.93 -25.38
#